data_AF-A0A7S4IZK7-F1
#
_entry.id   AF-A0A7S4IZK7-F1
#
_cell.length_a   1.000
_cell.length_b   1.000
_cell.length_c   1.000
_cell.angle_alpha   90.00
_cell.angle_beta   90.00
_cell.angle_gamma   90.00
#
_symmetry.space_group_name_H-M   'P 1'
#
loop_
_entity.id
_entity.type
_entity.pdbx_description
1 polymer ?
#
loop_
_entity_poly.entity_id
_entity_poly.type
_entity_poly.pdbx_seq_one_letter_code
_entity_poly.pdbx_strand_id
1 'polypeptide(L)'
;RRALTRALLKVDETAPDAPQSGCTATVALRLGETLYVSNAGDSLTYVVAYGPSGKTEGGGGDGDGSGDGSGGVEAGIVYQSRPDKPHLPEERKRIEGRGGEVYIP
;
A
#
# COMPACT_ATOMS: atom_id res chain seq x y z
N ARG A 1 -15.00 11.49 2.51
CA ARG A 1 -13.88 10.88 1.75
C ARG A 1 -12.77 11.84 1.28
N ARG A 2 -12.74 13.14 1.67
CA ARG A 2 -11.66 14.09 1.29
C ARG A 2 -10.79 14.59 2.44
N ALA A 3 -11.01 14.09 3.67
CA ALA A 3 -10.36 14.62 4.86
C ALA A 3 -8.84 14.37 4.85
N LEU A 4 -8.41 13.13 4.59
CA LEU A 4 -6.98 12.78 4.52
C LEU A 4 -6.24 13.55 3.41
N THR A 5 -6.84 13.65 2.22
CA THR A 5 -6.27 14.46 1.12
C THR A 5 -6.10 15.92 1.54
N ARG A 6 -7.12 16.54 2.15
CA ARG A 6 -7.03 17.93 2.61
C ARG A 6 -6.00 18.10 3.74
N ALA A 7 -5.88 17.11 4.61
CA ALA A 7 -4.87 17.13 5.67
C ALA A 7 -3.46 17.12 5.09
N LEU A 8 -3.16 16.23 4.13
CA LEU A 8 -1.85 16.18 3.48
C LEU A 8 -1.54 17.48 2.74
N LEU A 9 -2.50 18.03 1.98
CA LEU A 9 -2.34 19.32 1.31
C LEU A 9 -2.10 20.47 2.31
N LYS A 10 -2.78 20.44 3.46
CA LYS A 10 -2.61 21.48 4.47
C LYS A 10 -1.26 21.40 5.17
N VAL A 11 -0.77 20.19 5.43
CA VAL A 11 0.57 19.98 5.98
C VAL A 11 1.63 20.48 5.00
N ASP A 12 1.51 20.14 3.72
CA ASP A 12 2.42 20.61 2.67
C ASP A 12 2.44 22.15 2.57
N GLU A 13 1.27 22.79 2.57
CA GLU A 13 1.13 24.26 2.51
C GLU A 13 1.75 24.97 3.74
N THR A 14 1.77 24.32 4.90
CA THR A 14 2.23 24.93 6.16
C THR A 14 3.59 24.44 6.62
N ALA A 15 4.21 23.52 5.86
CA ALA A 15 5.53 23.01 6.16
C ALA A 15 6.55 24.17 6.10
N PRO A 16 7.53 24.22 7.01
CA PRO A 16 8.62 25.17 6.89
C PRO A 16 9.34 25.01 5.55
N ASP A 17 9.72 26.12 4.92
CA ASP A 17 10.49 26.09 3.68
C ASP A 17 11.81 25.36 3.89
N ALA A 18 11.86 24.12 3.42
CA ALA A 18 13.04 23.28 3.36
C ALA A 18 13.32 22.94 1.89
N PRO A 19 13.85 23.90 1.09
CA PRO A 19 13.81 23.87 -0.38
C PRO A 19 14.53 22.69 -1.05
N GLN A 20 15.20 21.83 -0.29
CA GLN A 20 15.96 20.68 -0.79
C GLN A 20 15.58 19.37 -0.12
N SER A 21 14.57 19.36 0.76
CA SER A 21 14.14 18.15 1.46
C SER A 21 12.67 17.86 1.20
N GLY A 22 12.32 16.59 1.28
CA GLY A 22 10.96 16.10 1.17
C GLY A 22 10.89 14.72 1.81
N CYS A 23 9.67 14.26 2.05
CA CYS A 23 9.44 12.92 2.58
C CYS A 23 8.26 12.26 1.85
N THR A 24 8.22 10.93 1.95
CA THR A 24 7.01 10.17 1.66
C THR A 24 6.07 10.23 2.87
N ALA A 25 4.80 9.91 2.66
CA ALA A 25 3.85 9.74 3.74
C ALA A 25 2.84 8.64 3.41
N THR A 26 2.62 7.74 4.37
CA THR A 26 1.47 6.84 4.36
C THR A 26 0.65 7.02 5.63
N VAL A 27 -0.67 6.99 5.50
CA VAL A 27 -1.61 7.16 6.61
C VAL A 27 -2.63 6.04 6.58
N ALA A 28 -2.72 5.27 7.66
CA ALA A 28 -3.78 4.32 7.93
C ALA A 28 -4.66 4.86 9.06
N LEU A 29 -5.89 5.26 8.73
CA LEU A 29 -6.86 5.79 9.68
C LEU A 29 -8.04 4.84 9.82
N ARG A 30 -8.24 4.29 11.02
CA ARG A 30 -9.44 3.50 11.34
C ARG A 30 -10.50 4.37 11.99
N LEU A 31 -11.70 4.40 11.41
CA LEU A 31 -12.88 5.00 12.01
C LEU A 31 -13.98 3.94 12.09
N GLY A 32 -14.26 3.47 13.30
CA GLY A 32 -15.13 2.32 13.54
C GLY A 32 -14.61 1.06 12.85
N GLU A 33 -15.41 0.53 11.92
CA GLU A 33 -15.09 -0.68 11.15
C GLU A 33 -14.42 -0.37 9.80
N THR A 34 -14.26 0.90 9.44
CA THR A 34 -13.65 1.28 8.16
C THR A 34 -12.19 1.68 8.34
N LEU A 35 -11.30 1.08 7.56
CA LEU A 35 -9.91 1.50 7.42
C LEU A 35 -9.76 2.37 6.16
N TYR A 36 -9.22 3.58 6.33
CA TYR A 36 -8.88 4.49 5.25
C TYR A 36 -7.37 4.53 5.07
N VAL A 37 -6.90 4.34 3.85
CA VAL A 37 -5.48 4.45 3.50
C VAL A 37 -5.27 5.62 2.55
N SER A 38 -4.24 6.44 2.83
CA SER A 38 -3.77 7.50 1.93
C SER A 38 -2.25 7.38 1.80
N ASN A 39 -1.74 7.48 0.58
CA ASN A 39 -0.32 7.37 0.28
C ASN A 39 0.15 8.57 -0.56
N ALA A 40 1.35 9.05 -0.29
CA ALA A 40 2.07 10.06 -1.07
C ALA A 40 3.54 9.66 -1.14
N GLY A 41 4.00 9.30 -2.34
CA GLY A 41 5.35 8.79 -2.59
C GLY A 41 5.40 7.27 -2.71
N ASP A 42 6.58 6.69 -2.54
CA ASP A 42 6.84 5.28 -2.86
C ASP A 42 6.86 4.34 -1.65
N SER A 43 6.54 4.86 -0.46
CA SER A 43 6.22 4.03 0.70
C SER A 43 4.94 3.23 0.48
N LEU A 44 4.78 2.13 1.22
CA LEU A 44 3.70 1.18 1.03
C LEU A 44 3.01 0.85 2.35
N THR A 45 1.69 0.67 2.28
CA THR A 45 0.87 0.10 3.36
C THR A 45 0.26 -1.20 2.90
N TYR A 46 0.37 -2.20 3.76
CA TYR A 46 -0.23 -3.52 3.57
C TYR A 46 -1.29 -3.74 4.65
N VAL A 47 -2.43 -4.30 4.26
CA VAL A 47 -3.39 -4.88 5.20
C VAL A 47 -3.28 -6.39 5.05
N VAL A 48 -3.02 -7.06 6.16
CA VAL A 48 -2.85 -8.51 6.21
C VAL A 48 -3.99 -9.09 7.03
N ALA A 49 -4.65 -10.09 6.48
CA ALA A 49 -5.58 -10.93 7.22
C ALA A 49 -4.86 -12.23 7.60
N TYR A 50 -5.06 -12.68 8.83
CA TYR A 50 -4.59 -13.98 9.29
C TYR A 50 -5.80 -14.82 9.71
N GLY A 51 -5.81 -16.09 9.33
CA GLY A 51 -6.90 -17.02 9.62
C GLY A 51 -6.40 -18.45 9.73
N PRO A 52 -7.23 -19.38 10.24
CA PRO A 52 -6.89 -20.79 10.24
C PRO A 52 -6.59 -21.25 8.81
N SER A 53 -5.52 -22.01 8.62
CA SER A 53 -5.23 -22.64 7.32
C SER A 53 -6.39 -23.56 6.99
N GLY A 54 -7.17 -23.20 5.97
CA GLY A 54 -8.21 -24.07 5.45
C GLY A 54 -7.52 -25.31 4.90
N LYS A 55 -7.81 -26.49 5.46
CA LYS A 55 -7.64 -27.72 4.68
C LYS A 55 -8.60 -27.58 3.50
N THR A 56 -8.09 -27.23 2.33
CA THR A 56 -8.83 -27.28 1.08
C THR A 56 -9.27 -28.73 0.89
N GLU A 57 -10.52 -29.04 1.22
CA GLU A 57 -11.13 -30.30 0.83
C GLU A 57 -11.27 -30.26 -0.70
N GLY A 58 -10.34 -30.90 -1.40
CA GLY A 58 -10.46 -31.17 -2.84
C GLY A 58 -9.20 -30.88 -3.65
N GLY A 59 -8.31 -31.87 -3.71
CA GLY A 59 -7.18 -31.89 -4.65
C GLY A 59 -6.18 -32.97 -4.27
N GLY A 60 -6.39 -34.19 -4.76
CA GLY A 60 -5.47 -35.31 -4.53
C GLY A 60 -4.05 -34.98 -5.01
N GLY A 61 -3.12 -34.97 -4.07
CA GLY A 61 -1.69 -34.91 -4.30
C GLY A 61 -1.00 -35.71 -3.20
N ASP A 62 -0.18 -36.68 -3.61
CA ASP A 62 0.54 -37.61 -2.73
C ASP A 62 1.48 -36.84 -1.79
N GLY A 63 1.08 -36.71 -0.52
CA GLY A 63 1.85 -36.02 0.52
C GLY A 63 2.68 -36.99 1.37
N ASP A 64 3.99 -36.73 1.44
CA ASP A 64 4.91 -37.30 2.42
C ASP A 64 4.66 -36.66 3.79
N GLY A 65 3.93 -37.37 4.64
CA GLY A 65 3.43 -36.88 5.92
C GLY A 65 4.50 -36.53 6.95
N SER A 66 5.02 -35.30 6.88
CA SER A 66 5.73 -34.61 7.96
C SER A 66 4.93 -33.39 8.41
N GLY A 67 3.74 -33.62 8.96
CA GLY A 67 2.93 -32.57 9.57
C GLY A 67 3.21 -32.49 11.07
N ASP A 68 3.89 -31.43 11.52
CA ASP A 68 3.81 -31.06 12.93
C ASP A 68 2.37 -30.65 13.25
N GLY A 69 1.87 -31.02 14.42
CA GLY A 69 0.47 -30.84 14.80
C GLY A 69 0.06 -29.39 15.09
N SER A 70 0.71 -28.37 14.50
CA SER A 70 0.25 -27.00 14.59
C SER A 70 -0.91 -26.77 13.62
N GLY A 71 -2.09 -26.46 14.14
CA GLY A 71 -3.19 -25.93 13.33
C GLY A 71 -2.74 -24.60 12.73
N GLY A 72 -2.17 -24.66 11.52
CA GLY A 72 -1.48 -23.55 10.90
C GLY A 72 -2.35 -22.30 10.81
N VAL A 73 -1.74 -21.13 10.97
CA VAL A 73 -2.36 -19.85 10.67
C VAL A 73 -1.80 -19.40 9.32
N GLU A 74 -2.66 -19.20 8.34
CA GLU A 74 -2.30 -18.62 7.04
C GLU A 74 -2.44 -17.10 7.10
N ALA A 75 -1.44 -16.37 6.61
CA ALA A 75 -1.45 -14.92 6.52
C ALA A 75 -1.43 -14.50 5.05
N GLY A 76 -2.37 -13.63 4.65
CA GLY A 76 -2.52 -13.14 3.29
C GLY A 76 -2.65 -11.62 3.23
N ILE A 77 -1.99 -10.99 2.25
CA ILE A 77 -2.15 -9.56 1.97
C ILE A 77 -3.50 -9.35 1.29
N VAL A 78 -4.41 -8.63 1.94
CA VAL A 78 -5.75 -8.32 1.39
C VAL A 78 -5.82 -6.92 0.77
N TYR A 79 -4.84 -6.07 1.06
CA TYR A 79 -4.69 -4.76 0.43
C TYR A 79 -3.22 -4.33 0.42
N GLN A 80 -2.81 -3.68 -0.67
CA GLN A 80 -1.54 -2.99 -0.79
C GLN A 80 -1.82 -1.62 -1.41
N SER A 81 -1.27 -0.55 -0.82
CA SER A 81 -1.33 0.78 -1.42
C SER A 81 -0.52 0.84 -2.72
N ARG A 82 -0.95 1.64 -3.68
CA ARG A 82 -0.17 1.88 -4.90
C ARG A 82 1.07 2.73 -4.57
N PRO A 83 2.29 2.34 -5.01
CA PRO A 83 3.44 3.23 -4.93
C PRO A 83 3.33 4.35 -5.98
N ASP A 84 3.82 5.54 -5.65
CA ASP A 84 3.94 6.63 -6.62
C ASP A 84 5.33 6.57 -7.27
N LYS A 85 5.41 6.00 -8.47
CA LYS A 85 6.65 5.94 -9.26
C LYS A 85 6.48 6.68 -10.59
N PRO A 86 7.48 7.46 -11.05
CA PRO A 86 7.35 8.27 -12.27
C PRO A 86 6.97 7.49 -13.53
N HIS A 87 7.40 6.24 -13.63
CA HIS A 87 7.17 5.40 -14.82
C HIS A 87 5.76 4.82 -14.92
N LEU A 88 4.97 4.86 -13.84
CA LEU A 88 3.61 4.31 -13.86
C LEU A 88 2.73 5.16 -14.78
N PRO A 89 1.80 4.56 -15.56
CA PRO A 89 1.06 5.27 -16.61
C PRO A 89 0.40 6.57 -16.15
N GLU A 90 -0.28 6.54 -15.00
CA GLU A 90 -0.98 7.71 -14.45
C GLU A 90 -0.02 8.79 -13.93
N GLU A 91 1.11 8.41 -13.32
CA GLU A 91 2.11 9.39 -12.87
C GLU A 91 2.87 10.01 -14.03
N ARG A 92 3.26 9.20 -15.03
CA ARG A 92 3.88 9.69 -16.25
C ARG A 92 2.98 10.72 -16.93
N LYS A 93 1.71 10.37 -17.13
CA LYS A 93 0.71 11.27 -17.72
C LYS A 93 0.58 12.58 -16.91
N ARG A 94 0.61 12.51 -15.58
CA ARG A 94 0.56 13.70 -14.71
C ARG A 94 1.81 14.58 -14.85
N ILE A 95 2.99 13.97 -14.91
CA ILE A 95 4.28 14.68 -15.01
C ILE A 95 4.40 15.34 -16.39
N GLU A 96 4.22 14.57 -17.46
CA GLU A 96 4.33 15.05 -18.85
C GLU A 96 3.22 16.06 -19.18
N GLY A 97 2.00 15.85 -18.67
CA GLY A 97 0.91 16.80 -18.78
C GLY A 97 1.15 18.14 -18.06
N ARG A 98 2.18 18.24 -17.21
CA ARG A 98 2.65 19.49 -16.58
C ARG A 98 3.94 20.02 -17.20
N GLY A 99 4.35 19.52 -18.36
CA GLY A 99 5.55 19.94 -19.07
C GLY A 99 6.86 19.33 -18.55
N GLY A 100 6.78 18.33 -17.66
CA GLY A 100 7.93 17.55 -17.24
C GLY A 100 8.26 16.40 -18.20
N GLU A 101 9.31 15.65 -17.89
CA GLU A 101 9.72 14.45 -18.63
C GLU A 101 10.00 13.32 -17.64
N VAL A 102 9.72 12.07 -18.03
CA VAL A 102 10.10 10.88 -17.27
C VAL A 102 11.16 10.11 -18.03
N TYR A 103 12.40 10.24 -17.54
CA TYR A 103 13.54 9.46 -17.99
C TYR A 103 13.61 8.11 -17.26
N ILE A 104 13.73 7.02 -18.03
CA ILE A 104 13.96 5.66 -17.52
C ILE A 104 15.42 5.32 -17.88
N PRO A 105 16.34 5.20 -16.91
CA PRO A 105 17.73 4.83 -17.16
C PRO A 105 17.88 3.40 -17.65
#